data_AF-A0A938B5Q2-F1
#
_entry.id   AF-A0A938B5Q2-F1
#
_cell.length_a   1.000
_cell.length_b   1.000
_cell.length_c   1.000
_cell.angle_alpha   90.00
_cell.angle_beta   90.00
_cell.angle_gamma   90.00
#
_symmetry.space_group_name_H-M   'P 1'
#
loop_
_entity.id
_entity.type
_entity.pdbx_description
1 polymer ?
#
loop_
_entity_poly.entity_id
_entity_poly.type
_entity_poly.pdbx_seq_one_letter_code
_entity_poly.pdbx_strand_id
1 'polypeptide(L)'
;MSYREQTLTVRDRHIRLMRAGKGQPLLYLHDTFQYAWTPVHDVLAEHYEVFFPVHPGCAGSTGLDDIDGMEDLVFHYLDVCTMLDLRRPIVLGPSLGGW
;
A
#
# COMPACT_ATOMS: atom_id res chain seq x y z
N MET A 1 8.74 10.88 11.32
CA MET A 1 9.45 9.63 11.71
C MET A 1 10.12 9.10 10.45
N SER A 2 11.20 8.32 10.48
CA SER A 2 11.70 7.72 9.21
C SER A 2 10.95 6.43 8.93
N TYR A 3 10.27 6.33 7.79
CA TYR A 3 9.72 5.06 7.31
C TYR A 3 10.84 4.16 6.78
N ARG A 4 10.60 2.85 6.79
CA ARG A 4 11.42 1.90 6.06
C ARG A 4 10.79 1.66 4.69
N GLU A 5 11.63 1.66 3.67
CA GLU A 5 11.25 1.24 2.33
C GLU A 5 11.74 -0.17 2.03
N GLN A 6 10.92 -0.93 1.32
CA GLN A 6 11.28 -2.25 0.79
C GLN A 6 10.48 -2.55 -0.47
N THR A 7 10.99 -3.46 -1.29
CA THR A 7 10.25 -4.04 -2.41
C THR A 7 9.58 -5.33 -1.96
N LEU A 8 8.27 -5.42 -2.15
CA LEU A 8 7.47 -6.62 -1.94
C LEU A 8 7.27 -7.33 -3.28
N THR A 9 7.52 -8.63 -3.35
CA THR A 9 7.17 -9.42 -4.54
C THR A 9 5.79 -10.04 -4.35
N VAL A 10 4.84 -9.73 -5.24
CA VAL A 10 3.43 -10.16 -5.18
C VAL A 10 3.05 -10.76 -6.53
N ARG A 11 2.88 -12.09 -6.62
CA ARG A 11 2.64 -12.82 -7.88
C ARG A 11 3.55 -12.34 -9.02
N ASP A 12 4.87 -12.38 -8.77
CA ASP A 12 5.94 -11.95 -9.68
C ASP A 12 6.01 -10.44 -9.99
N ARG A 13 5.15 -9.62 -9.38
CA ARG A 13 5.20 -8.15 -9.46
C ARG A 13 6.04 -7.59 -8.32
N HIS A 14 6.87 -6.61 -8.61
CA HIS A 14 7.59 -5.83 -7.61
C HIS A 14 6.79 -4.60 -7.21
N ILE A 15 6.40 -4.52 -5.95
CA ILE A 15 5.61 -3.44 -5.36
C ILE A 15 6.47 -2.69 -4.35
N ARG A 16 6.65 -1.39 -4.56
CA ARG A 16 7.31 -0.52 -3.59
C ARG A 16 6.42 -0.38 -2.36
N LEU A 17 6.98 -0.63 -1.17
CA LEU A 17 6.26 -0.58 0.09
C LEU A 17 7.02 0.30 1.08
N MET A 18 6.33 1.32 1.59
CA MET A 18 6.80 2.14 2.71
C MET A 18 6.06 1.72 3.99
N ARG A 19 6.79 1.51 5.09
CA ARG A 19 6.23 1.04 6.36
C ARG A 19 6.80 1.83 7.53
N ALA A 20 5.94 2.21 8.46
CA ALA A 20 6.35 2.85 9.72
C ALA A 20 5.35 2.55 10.84
N GLY A 21 5.75 2.86 12.07
CA GLY A 21 4.89 2.68 13.24
C GLY A 21 4.84 1.24 13.72
N LYS A 22 3.92 0.98 14.65
CA LYS A 22 3.72 -0.32 15.32
C LYS A 22 2.26 -0.42 15.79
N GLY A 23 1.78 -1.64 16.06
CA GLY A 23 0.46 -1.86 16.64
C GLY A 23 -0.55 -2.35 15.62
N GLN A 24 -1.76 -1.80 15.62
CA GLN A 24 -2.82 -2.23 14.72
C GLN A 24 -2.45 -1.91 13.26
N PRO A 25 -2.50 -2.90 12.33
CA PRO A 25 -2.16 -2.66 10.94
C PRO A 25 -3.15 -1.72 10.25
N LEU A 26 -2.60 -0.74 9.51
CA LEU A 26 -3.32 0.17 8.64
C LEU A 26 -2.74 0.07 7.23
N LEU A 27 -3.55 -0.38 6.27
CA LEU A 27 -3.23 -0.37 4.85
C LEU A 27 -3.67 0.97 4.25
N TYR A 28 -2.71 1.76 3.80
CA TYR A 28 -2.95 3.05 3.16
C TYR A 28 -2.89 2.91 1.65
N LEU A 29 -4.01 3.16 0.96
CA LEU A 29 -4.14 3.07 -0.49
C LEU A 29 -4.14 4.48 -1.08
N HIS A 30 -3.12 4.83 -1.83
CA HIS A 30 -2.94 6.22 -2.25
C HIS A 30 -3.88 6.67 -3.37
N ASP A 31 -4.02 7.99 -3.52
CA ASP A 31 -4.73 8.59 -4.65
C ASP A 31 -3.84 8.63 -5.92
N THR A 32 -4.37 9.18 -7.03
CA THR A 32 -3.67 9.23 -8.33
C THR A 32 -2.43 10.12 -8.35
N PHE A 33 -2.28 11.05 -7.41
CA PHE A 33 -1.23 12.07 -7.41
C PHE A 33 -0.24 11.95 -6.25
N GLN A 34 -0.62 11.29 -5.14
CA GLN A 34 0.18 11.23 -3.92
C GLN A 34 0.66 9.81 -3.59
N TYR A 35 1.63 9.30 -4.34
CA TYR A 35 2.30 8.01 -4.10
C TYR A 35 3.61 8.11 -3.28
N ALA A 36 3.76 9.17 -2.50
CA ALA A 36 4.93 9.43 -1.66
C ALA A 36 4.53 9.49 -0.18
N TRP A 37 5.49 9.16 0.70
CA TRP A 37 5.32 9.37 2.14
C TRP A 37 5.25 10.87 2.45
N THR A 38 4.31 11.25 3.30
CA THR A 38 4.03 12.64 3.70
C THR A 38 3.85 12.73 5.21
N PRO A 39 3.86 13.94 5.81
CA PRO A 39 3.67 14.11 7.25
C PRO A 39 2.37 13.51 7.82
N VAL A 40 1.32 13.35 7.01
CA VAL A 40 0.09 12.68 7.44
C VAL A 40 0.37 11.22 7.84
N HIS A 41 1.25 10.55 7.10
CA HIS A 41 1.63 9.16 7.37
C HIS A 41 2.50 9.05 8.62
N ASP A 42 3.30 10.08 8.93
CA ASP A 42 4.02 10.14 10.19
C ASP A 42 3.06 10.20 11.38
N VAL A 43 2.05 11.06 11.31
CA VAL A 43 1.01 11.16 12.35
C VAL A 43 0.24 9.84 12.48
N LEU A 44 -0.11 9.18 11.38
CA LEU A 44 -0.75 7.85 11.43
C LEU A 44 0.16 6.81 12.07
N ALA A 45 1.46 6.84 11.78
CA ALA A 45 2.44 5.89 12.30
C ALA A 45 2.73 6.05 13.81
N GLU A 46 2.30 7.16 14.44
CA GLU A 46 2.29 7.32 15.90
C GLU A 46 1.23 6.42 16.58
N HIS A 47 0.19 6.02 15.83
CA HIS A 47 -0.95 5.27 16.36
C HIS A 47 -1.12 3.86 15.76
N TYR A 48 -0.64 3.65 14.54
CA TYR A 48 -0.83 2.43 13.76
C TYR A 48 0.49 1.90 13.22
N GLU A 49 0.49 0.63 12.81
CA GLU A 49 1.51 0.14 11.89
C GLU A 49 1.04 0.39 10.45
N VAL A 50 1.60 1.42 9.82
CA VAL A 50 1.18 1.88 8.49
C VAL A 50 1.93 1.08 7.42
N PHE A 51 1.17 0.47 6.52
CA PHE A 51 1.63 -0.16 5.29
C PHE A 51 1.14 0.67 4.12
N PHE A 52 2.07 1.29 3.40
CA PHE A 52 1.80 2.09 2.19
C PHE A 52 2.42 1.35 0.99
N PRO A 53 1.71 0.40 0.38
CA PRO A 53 2.07 -0.13 -0.92
C PRO A 53 1.73 0.87 -2.03
N VAL A 54 2.68 1.10 -2.94
CA VAL A 54 2.48 1.93 -4.13
C VAL A 54 1.76 1.11 -5.20
N HIS A 55 0.65 1.62 -5.74
CA HIS A 55 -0.17 1.02 -6.79
C HIS A 55 0.69 0.47 -7.94
N PRO A 56 0.32 -0.68 -8.56
CA PRO A 56 0.98 -1.19 -9.77
C PRO A 56 1.16 -0.09 -10.83
N GLY A 57 2.34 -0.02 -11.45
CA GLY A 57 2.69 0.99 -12.44
C GLY A 57 3.09 2.37 -11.91
N CYS A 58 2.98 2.61 -10.61
CA CYS A 58 3.33 3.89 -10.00
C CYS A 58 4.71 3.84 -9.32
N ALA A 59 5.50 4.90 -9.45
CA ALA A 59 6.76 5.14 -8.72
C ALA A 59 7.68 3.91 -8.54
N GLY A 60 7.87 3.14 -9.61
CA GLY A 60 8.74 1.97 -9.64
C GLY A 60 8.07 0.64 -9.29
N SER A 61 6.80 0.64 -8.85
CA SER A 61 5.97 -0.56 -8.80
C SER A 61 5.65 -1.06 -10.21
N THR A 62 5.60 -2.38 -10.38
CA THR A 62 5.39 -3.08 -11.66
C THR A 62 4.03 -3.80 -11.69
N GLY A 63 3.64 -4.31 -12.85
CA GLY A 63 2.45 -5.15 -13.01
C GLY A 63 1.16 -4.41 -13.36
N LEU A 64 1.24 -3.18 -13.89
CA LEU A 64 0.07 -2.46 -14.41
C LEU A 64 -0.58 -3.18 -15.59
N ASP A 65 0.21 -3.89 -16.42
CA ASP A 65 -0.28 -4.63 -17.58
C ASP A 65 -1.24 -5.78 -17.21
N ASP A 66 -1.29 -6.17 -15.93
CA ASP A 66 -2.21 -7.19 -15.42
C ASP A 66 -3.45 -6.60 -14.73
N ILE A 67 -3.64 -5.29 -14.81
CA ILE A 67 -4.76 -4.57 -14.19
C ILE A 67 -5.64 -4.02 -15.32
N ASP A 68 -6.68 -4.77 -15.69
CA ASP A 68 -7.65 -4.35 -16.71
C ASP A 68 -8.76 -3.48 -16.10
N GLY A 69 -9.07 -3.73 -14.83
CA GLY A 69 -10.11 -3.03 -14.09
C GLY A 69 -9.80 -2.91 -12.61
N MET A 70 -10.74 -2.28 -11.90
CA MET A 70 -10.56 -2.04 -10.48
C MET A 70 -10.72 -3.33 -9.65
N GLU A 71 -11.44 -4.33 -10.14
CA GLU A 71 -11.52 -5.66 -9.53
C GLU A 71 -10.13 -6.33 -9.46
N ASP A 72 -9.32 -6.19 -10.50
CA ASP A 72 -7.95 -6.72 -10.52
C ASP A 72 -7.07 -6.01 -9.50
N LEU A 73 -7.26 -4.70 -9.33
CA LEU A 73 -6.57 -3.92 -8.31
C LEU A 73 -6.97 -4.36 -6.90
N VAL A 74 -8.25 -4.66 -6.66
CA VAL A 74 -8.72 -5.23 -5.38
C VAL A 74 -8.08 -6.60 -5.13
N PHE A 75 -8.09 -7.50 -6.11
CA PHE A 75 -7.43 -8.81 -5.97
C PHE A 75 -5.93 -8.68 -5.73
N HIS A 76 -5.27 -7.75 -6.41
CA HIS A 76 -3.87 -7.41 -6.14
C HIS A 76 -3.66 -7.04 -4.67
N TYR A 77 -4.53 -6.22 -4.08
CA TYR A 77 -4.43 -5.85 -2.67
C TYR A 77 -4.74 -6.98 -1.69
N LEU A 78 -5.59 -7.93 -2.06
CA LEU A 78 -5.77 -9.17 -1.30
C LEU A 78 -4.48 -10.01 -1.29
N ASP A 79 -3.75 -10.06 -2.41
CA ASP A 79 -2.44 -10.72 -2.46
C ASP A 79 -1.39 -9.97 -1.63
N VAL A 80 -1.36 -8.64 -1.70
CA VAL A 80 -0.49 -7.80 -0.85
C VAL A 80 -0.77 -8.07 0.63
N CYS A 81 -2.04 -8.13 1.03
CA CYS A 81 -2.42 -8.44 2.40
C CYS A 81 -1.96 -9.85 2.81
N THR A 82 -2.10 -10.83 1.93
CA THR A 82 -1.62 -12.20 2.17
C THR A 82 -0.10 -12.23 2.37
N MET A 83 0.65 -11.54 1.51
CA MET A 83 2.12 -11.48 1.57
C MET A 83 2.64 -10.76 2.83
N LEU A 84 1.86 -9.83 3.37
CA LEU A 84 2.18 -9.07 4.58
C LEU A 84 1.56 -9.68 5.86
N ASP A 85 0.88 -10.83 5.77
CA ASP A 85 0.09 -11.47 6.84
C ASP A 85 -0.94 -10.52 7.49
N LEU A 86 -1.54 -9.64 6.67
CA LEU A 86 -2.59 -8.71 7.09
C LEU A 86 -3.96 -9.38 6.96
N ARG A 87 -4.53 -9.85 8.07
CA ARG A 87 -5.82 -10.55 8.06
C ARG A 87 -7.04 -9.61 8.02
N ARG A 88 -6.99 -8.54 8.81
CA ARG A 88 -8.07 -7.55 8.96
C ARG A 88 -7.47 -6.17 9.26
N PRO A 89 -6.66 -5.62 8.33
CA PRO A 89 -6.11 -4.28 8.53
C PRO A 89 -7.25 -3.24 8.52
N ILE A 90 -7.02 -2.10 9.17
CA ILE A 90 -7.77 -0.90 8.83
C ILE A 90 -7.38 -0.53 7.40
N VAL A 91 -8.35 -0.20 6.56
CA VAL A 91 -8.08 0.29 5.20
C VAL A 91 -8.42 1.78 5.16
N LEU A 92 -7.47 2.59 4.72
CA LEU A 92 -7.64 4.02 4.50
C LEU A 92 -7.26 4.32 3.06
N GLY A 93 -8.23 4.82 2.29
CA GLY A 93 -8.05 5.13 0.88
C GLY A 93 -8.61 6.49 0.51
N PRO A 94 -7.78 7.53 0.30
CA PRO A 94 -8.23 8.75 -0.36
C PRO A 94 -8.53 8.53 -1.84
N SER A 95 -9.61 9.13 -2.34
CA SER A 95 -9.94 9.20 -3.78
C SER A 95 -9.93 7.82 -4.44
N LEU A 96 -9.05 7.58 -5.43
CA LEU A 96 -8.88 6.27 -6.08
C LEU A 96 -8.65 5.13 -5.08
N GLY A 97 -7.88 5.36 -4.03
CA GLY A 97 -7.60 4.33 -3.04
C GLY A 97 -8.83 3.95 -2.20
N GLY A 98 -9.89 4.75 -2.21
CA GLY A 98 -11.13 4.51 -1.48
C GLY A 98 -12.24 3.85 -2.29
N TRP A 99 -12.01 3.61 -3.58
CA TRP A 99 -12.89 2.79 -4.43
C TRP A 99 -12.78 1.33 -4.00
#